data_AF-A0A1Y5SC03-F1
#
_entry.id   AF-A0A1Y5SC03-F1
#
_cell.length_a   1.000
_cell.length_b   1.000
_cell.length_c   1.000
_cell.angle_alpha   90.00
_cell.angle_beta   90.00
_cell.angle_gamma   90.00
#
_symmetry.space_group_name_H-M   'P 1'
#
loop_
_entity.id
_entity.type
_entity.pdbx_description
1 polymer ?
#
loop_
_entity_poly.entity_id
_entity_poly.type
_entity_poly.pdbx_seq_one_letter_code
_entity_poly.pdbx_strand_id
1 'polypeptide(L)'
;MTNSLADLNTHLFAQLDRLACDGLTPEQIEQEAKRAQSIVAIADQVSATARLQLTAATLFAQHGKAVLPMLPQIGNARTIEGKAEDAAG
;
A
#
# COMPACT_ATOMS: atom_id res chain seq x y z
N MET A 1 -11.06 -5.22 9.41
CA MET A 1 -9.93 -4.36 9.01
C MET A 1 -9.70 -4.58 7.54
N THR A 2 -9.73 -3.51 6.75
CA THR A 2 -9.58 -3.55 5.30
C THR A 2 -8.21 -3.00 4.90
N ASN A 3 -7.60 -3.56 3.86
CA ASN A 3 -6.16 -3.41 3.54
C ASN A 3 -5.95 -2.91 2.09
N SER A 4 -6.79 -1.98 1.58
CA SER A 4 -6.69 -1.49 0.19
C SER A 4 -6.46 0.03 0.08
N LEU A 5 -6.03 0.46 -1.12
CA LEU A 5 -5.91 1.89 -1.46
C LEU A 5 -7.25 2.64 -1.39
N ALA A 6 -8.36 1.98 -1.73
CA ALA A 6 -9.68 2.58 -1.67
C ALA A 6 -10.12 2.86 -0.22
N ASP A 7 -9.78 1.96 0.71
CA ASP A 7 -10.02 2.16 2.14
C ASP A 7 -9.21 3.34 2.68
N LEU A 8 -7.94 3.42 2.32
CA LEU A 8 -7.08 4.54 2.69
C LEU A 8 -7.67 5.88 2.22
N ASN A 9 -8.14 5.94 0.97
CA ASN A 9 -8.77 7.15 0.43
C ASN A 9 -10.05 7.52 1.21
N THR A 10 -10.86 6.53 1.55
CA THR A 10 -12.06 6.71 2.39
C THR A 10 -11.70 7.30 3.75
N HIS A 11 -10.64 6.81 4.39
CA HIS A 11 -10.16 7.34 5.66
C HIS A 11 -9.62 8.77 5.56
N LEU A 12 -8.93 9.11 4.47
CA LEU A 12 -8.44 10.48 4.22
C LEU A 12 -9.60 11.47 4.07
N PHE A 13 -10.64 11.12 3.31
CA PHE A 13 -11.83 11.97 3.19
C PHE A 13 -12.60 12.09 4.51
N ALA A 14 -12.78 10.98 5.24
CA ALA A 14 -13.41 11.03 6.55
C ALA A 14 -12.61 11.89 7.55
N GLN A 15 -11.28 11.99 7.39
CA GLN A 15 -10.45 12.88 8.21
C GLN A 15 -10.62 14.35 7.82
N LEU A 16 -10.80 14.63 6.53
CA LEU A 16 -11.12 15.97 6.03
C LEU A 16 -12.44 16.47 6.61
N ASP A 17 -13.48 15.63 6.61
CA ASP A 17 -14.79 15.97 7.16
C ASP A 17 -14.73 16.26 8.66
N ARG A 18 -13.93 15.49 9.43
CA ARG A 18 -13.73 15.74 10.86
C ARG A 18 -13.08 17.08 11.12
N LEU A 19 -12.04 17.43 10.36
CA LEU A 19 -11.35 18.71 10.48
C LEU A 19 -12.22 19.90 10.05
N ALA A 20 -13.17 19.68 9.14
CA ALA A 20 -14.13 20.69 8.70
C ALA A 20 -15.34 20.84 9.62
N CYS A 21 -15.43 20.06 10.71
CA CYS A 21 -16.56 20.10 11.63
C CYS A 21 -16.58 21.44 12.40
N ASP A 22 -17.73 22.10 12.42
CA ASP A 22 -17.91 23.35 13.15
C ASP A 22 -17.91 23.12 14.68
N GLY A 23 -17.36 24.07 15.42
CA GLY A 23 -17.41 24.08 16.89
C GLY A 23 -16.37 23.19 17.58
N LEU A 24 -15.34 22.72 16.88
CA LEU A 24 -14.22 22.03 17.51
C LEU A 24 -13.46 22.94 18.47
N THR A 25 -13.06 22.38 19.61
CA THR A 25 -12.13 23.07 20.52
C THR A 25 -10.70 23.04 19.95
N PRO A 26 -9.81 23.95 20.40
CA PRO A 26 -8.41 23.93 19.98
C PRO A 26 -7.73 22.57 20.17
N GLU A 27 -8.01 21.88 21.27
CA GLU A 27 -7.43 20.56 21.59
C GLU A 27 -7.95 19.48 20.63
N GLN A 28 -9.22 19.55 20.24
CA GLN A 28 -9.81 18.62 19.26
C GLN A 28 -9.22 18.83 17.87
N ILE A 29 -9.01 20.10 17.47
CA ILE A 29 -8.32 20.44 16.22
C ILE A 29 -6.91 19.86 16.22
N GLU A 30 -6.15 20.02 17.31
CA GLU A 30 -4.81 19.47 17.43
C GLU A 30 -4.80 17.94 17.34
N GLN A 31 -5.75 17.28 18.00
CA GLN A 31 -5.87 15.83 17.96
C GLN A 31 -6.19 15.30 16.56
N GLU A 32 -7.13 15.94 15.86
CA GLU A 32 -7.50 15.56 14.49
C GLU A 32 -6.39 15.93 13.48
N ALA A 33 -5.64 17.01 13.71
CA ALA A 33 -4.45 17.33 12.91
C ALA A 33 -3.36 16.26 13.06
N LYS A 34 -3.09 15.82 14.29
CA LYS A 34 -2.11 14.75 14.55
C LYS A 34 -2.54 13.41 13.95
N ARG A 35 -3.85 13.11 14.00
CA ARG A 35 -4.43 11.94 13.34
C ARG A 35 -4.25 12.03 11.82
N ALA A 36 -4.56 13.18 11.22
CA ALA A 36 -4.39 13.41 9.79
C ALA A 36 -2.93 13.23 9.35
N GLN A 37 -1.98 13.80 10.07
CA GLN A 37 -0.54 13.61 9.80
C GLN A 37 -0.14 12.13 9.82
N SER A 38 -0.66 11.36 10.77
CA SER A 38 -0.38 9.93 10.86
C SER A 38 -0.97 9.15 9.67
N ILE A 39 -2.18 9.50 9.22
CA ILE A 39 -2.81 8.88 8.04
C ILE A 39 -2.00 9.22 6.78
N VAL A 40 -1.54 10.47 6.61
CA VAL A 40 -0.69 10.89 5.49
C VAL A 40 0.62 10.12 5.47
N ALA A 41 1.29 9.97 6.61
CA ALA A 41 2.54 9.21 6.70
C ALA A 41 2.36 7.74 6.26
N ILE A 42 1.24 7.11 6.62
CA ILE A 42 0.90 5.76 6.16
C ILE A 42 0.59 5.77 4.65
N ALA A 43 -0.16 6.77 4.18
CA ALA A 43 -0.50 6.90 2.76
C ALA A 43 0.72 7.04 1.85
N ASP A 44 1.75 7.76 2.30
CA ASP A 44 3.01 7.90 1.60
C ASP A 44 3.74 6.57 1.47
N GLN A 45 3.78 5.75 2.54
CA GLN A 45 4.39 4.42 2.50
C GLN A 45 3.64 3.45 1.57
N VAL A 46 2.31 3.50 1.59
CA VAL A 46 1.48 2.71 0.67
C VAL A 46 1.74 3.14 -0.78
N SER A 47 1.82 4.44 -1.04
CA SER A 47 2.11 4.99 -2.37
C SER A 47 3.51 4.62 -2.87
N ALA A 48 4.52 4.65 -1.98
CA ALA A 48 5.87 4.21 -2.30
C ALA A 48 5.90 2.72 -2.68
N THR A 49 5.16 1.88 -1.95
CA THR A 49 5.01 0.45 -2.25
C THR A 49 4.33 0.23 -3.61
N ALA A 50 3.28 0.99 -3.93
CA ALA A 50 2.60 0.91 -5.23
C ALA A 50 3.52 1.31 -6.39
N ARG A 51 4.34 2.36 -6.22
CA ARG A 51 5.36 2.77 -7.21
C ARG A 51 6.44 1.70 -7.41
N LEU A 52 6.86 1.03 -6.34
CA LEU A 52 7.79 -0.09 -6.41
C LEU A 52 7.20 -1.25 -7.22
N GLN A 53 5.94 -1.61 -6.98
CA GLN A 53 5.21 -2.62 -7.75
C GLN A 53 5.11 -2.26 -9.24
N LEU A 54 4.78 -1.01 -9.56
CA LEU A 54 4.73 -0.54 -10.94
C LEU A 54 6.10 -0.61 -11.63
N THR A 55 7.15 -0.23 -10.91
CA THR A 55 8.54 -0.33 -11.42
C THR A 55 8.91 -1.78 -11.72
N ALA A 56 8.61 -2.70 -10.81
CA ALA A 56 8.85 -4.13 -11.02
C ALA A 56 8.05 -4.69 -12.21
N ALA A 57 6.77 -4.30 -12.36
CA ALA A 57 5.96 -4.69 -13.50
C ALA A 57 6.54 -4.16 -14.82
N THR A 58 7.06 -2.93 -14.83
CA THR A 58 7.71 -2.31 -15.99
C THR A 58 9.00 -3.04 -16.36
N LEU A 59 9.86 -3.35 -15.38
CA LEU A 59 11.08 -4.12 -15.59
C LEU A 59 10.78 -5.53 -16.13
N PHE A 60 9.75 -6.18 -15.59
CA PHE A 60 9.30 -7.48 -16.09
C PHE A 60 8.79 -7.39 -17.53
N ALA A 61 8.01 -6.36 -17.87
CA ALA A 61 7.54 -6.14 -19.23
C ALA A 61 8.70 -5.90 -20.23
N GLN A 62 9.76 -5.23 -19.80
CA GLN A 62 10.93 -4.90 -20.64
C GLN A 62 11.92 -6.06 -20.79
N HIS A 63 12.14 -6.85 -19.73
CA HIS A 63 13.23 -7.84 -19.68
C HIS A 63 12.74 -9.28 -19.46
N GLY A 64 11.44 -9.49 -19.30
CA GLY A 64 10.84 -10.80 -19.09
C GLY A 64 11.26 -11.45 -17.77
N LYS A 65 11.33 -12.79 -17.75
CA LYS A 65 11.61 -13.56 -16.53
C LYS A 65 13.03 -13.36 -15.97
N ALA A 66 13.96 -12.81 -16.76
CA ALA A 66 15.35 -12.63 -16.36
C ALA A 66 15.53 -11.66 -15.17
N VAL A 67 14.59 -10.73 -14.95
CA VAL A 67 14.64 -9.78 -13.82
C VAL A 67 14.04 -10.32 -12.53
N LEU A 68 13.34 -11.46 -12.56
CA LEU A 68 12.66 -12.01 -11.37
C LEU A 68 13.62 -12.30 -10.19
N PRO A 69 14.85 -12.82 -10.39
CA PRO A 69 15.81 -12.99 -9.28
C PRO A 69 16.19 -11.68 -8.60
N MET A 70 16.08 -10.54 -9.30
CA MET A 70 16.37 -9.21 -8.77
C MET A 70 15.14 -8.51 -8.17
N LEU A 71 13.96 -9.12 -8.23
CA LEU A 71 12.70 -8.60 -7.70
C LEU A 71 12.15 -9.51 -6.58
N PRO A 72 12.92 -9.84 -5.53
CA PRO A 72 12.57 -10.91 -4.59
C PRO A 72 11.29 -10.66 -3.77
N GLN A 73 10.84 -9.40 -3.66
CA GLN A 73 9.63 -9.03 -2.93
C GLN A 73 8.36 -8.99 -3.81
N ILE A 74 8.50 -9.03 -5.14
CA ILE A 74 7.39 -8.85 -6.10
C ILE A 74 7.31 -10.03 -7.08
N GLY A 75 8.46 -10.50 -7.54
CA GLY A 75 8.60 -11.78 -8.22
C GLY A 75 8.59 -12.89 -7.19
N ASN A 76 7.51 -13.67 -7.13
CA ASN A 76 7.47 -14.89 -6.33
C ASN A 76 8.53 -15.90 -6.82
N ALA A 77 9.75 -15.83 -6.29
CA ALA A 77 10.67 -16.96 -6.32
C ALA A 77 10.16 -18.12 -5.42
N ARG A 78 9.23 -17.85 -4.49
CA ARG A 78 8.68 -18.86 -3.55
C ARG A 78 7.47 -19.66 -4.03
N THR A 79 6.97 -19.49 -5.27
CA THR A 79 5.73 -20.18 -5.70
C THR A 79 5.90 -21.06 -6.94
N ILE A 80 7.07 -21.06 -7.60
CA ILE A 80 7.27 -21.91 -8.78
C ILE A 80 7.70 -23.34 -8.41
N GLU A 81 8.33 -23.55 -7.24
CA GLU A 81 8.87 -24.88 -6.88
C GLU A 81 7.90 -25.77 -6.08
N GLY A 82 6.87 -25.20 -5.42
CA GLY A 82 5.99 -25.96 -4.52
C GLY A 82 4.71 -26.55 -5.14
N LYS A 83 4.51 -26.50 -6.46
CA LYS A 83 3.29 -27.02 -7.11
C LYS A 83 3.53 -28.13 -8.15
N ALA A 84 4.77 -28.57 -8.31
CA ALA A 84 5.10 -29.65 -9.24
C ALA A 84 5.15 -31.04 -8.56
N GLU A 85 5.30 -31.14 -7.24
CA GLU A 85 5.42 -32.44 -6.54
C GLU A 85 4.07 -33.02 -6.06
N ASP A 86 3.04 -32.20 -5.81
CA ASP A 86 1.77 -32.70 -5.21
C ASP A 86 0.73 -33.20 -6.24
N ALA A 87 1.10 -33.35 -7.51
CA ALA A 87 0.20 -33.87 -8.57
C ALA A 87 0.60 -35.28 -9.07
N ALA A 88 1.60 -35.90 -8.44
CA ALA A 88 2.07 -37.25 -8.77
C ALA A 88 2.28 -38.10 -7.51
N GLY A 89 1.23 -38.19 -6.68
CA GLY A 89 1.13 -39.10 -5.53
C GLY A 89 -0.30 -39.54 -5.30
#